data_AF-X8JAA4-F1
#
_entry.id   AF-X8JAA4-F1
#
_cell.length_a   1.000
_cell.length_b   1.000
_cell.length_c   1.000
_cell.angle_alpha   90.00
_cell.angle_beta   90.00
_cell.angle_gamma   90.00
#
_symmetry.space_group_name_H-M   'P 1'
#
loop_
_entity.id
_entity.type
_entity.pdbx_description
1 polymer ?
#
loop_
_entity_poly.entity_id
_entity_poly.type
_entity_poly.pdbx_seq_one_letter_code
_entity_poly.pdbx_strand_id
1 'polypeptide(L)'
;MTLNVERMDFEHEALKLVGSNPDLSTVVRVPRVHAYDPHTHTLIMSDVAPYQLLSTALQEADDERVVKIGHALGEFMGKFHKWTSLPEQAGARSRFLENTTSRVDVLGLRWQIALAAAKKYGVERAWMEDMYLAGMQDGESGTVICMADFWFDNILISTAGDLQIYIVDWETARTARPELDVAHFATAAYSLVHVHRHIPLMSEFIKAYKVHMDLDEMSMATHAGRDMLSFGVVMPWIRHRDESVKQPIAQLGVELLEAAHTGDSQALKKNPVLADMFII
;
A
#
# COMPACT_ATOMS: atom_id res chain seq x y z
N MET A 1 -12.80 14.13 9.56
CA MET A 1 -13.39 12.84 9.94
C MET A 1 -12.57 12.30 11.10
N THR A 2 -13.22 11.85 12.16
CA THR A 2 -12.55 11.15 13.27
C THR A 2 -12.75 9.66 13.05
N LEU A 3 -11.67 8.89 12.97
CA LEU A 3 -11.76 7.44 12.79
C LEU A 3 -12.21 6.77 14.10
N ASN A 4 -12.93 5.65 14.00
CA ASN A 4 -13.35 4.88 15.16
C ASN A 4 -12.11 4.36 15.93
N VAL A 5 -12.21 4.32 17.26
CA VAL A 5 -11.13 3.83 18.13
C VAL A 5 -10.95 2.31 18.04
N GLU A 6 -11.99 1.57 17.65
CA GLU A 6 -11.93 0.11 17.44
C GLU A 6 -10.89 -0.31 16.39
N ARG A 7 -10.40 0.61 15.55
CA ARG A 7 -9.27 0.35 14.63
C ARG A 7 -8.00 -0.11 15.35
N MET A 8 -7.80 0.28 16.62
CA MET A 8 -6.67 -0.17 17.43
C MET A 8 -6.75 -1.66 17.79
N ASP A 9 -7.95 -2.25 17.78
CA ASP A 9 -8.16 -3.68 18.01
C ASP A 9 -7.56 -4.46 16.85
N PHE A 10 -7.80 -3.97 15.64
CA PHE A 10 -7.25 -4.52 14.41
C PHE A 10 -5.74 -4.29 14.31
N GLU A 11 -5.21 -3.15 14.76
CA GLU A 11 -3.76 -2.95 14.84
C GLU A 11 -3.13 -3.99 15.78
N HIS A 12 -3.66 -4.13 16.99
CA HIS A 12 -3.18 -5.12 17.96
C HIS A 12 -3.24 -6.55 17.39
N GLU A 13 -4.36 -6.93 16.78
CA GLU A 13 -4.53 -8.25 16.16
C GLU A 13 -3.58 -8.46 14.98
N ALA A 14 -3.35 -7.45 14.14
CA ALA A 14 -2.46 -7.52 12.99
C ALA A 14 -1.00 -7.69 13.43
N LEU A 15 -0.54 -6.89 14.39
CA LEU A 15 0.81 -7.01 14.95
C LEU A 15 1.04 -8.39 15.60
N LYS A 16 0.03 -8.93 16.29
CA LYS A 16 0.06 -10.28 16.88
C LYS A 16 0.10 -11.36 15.80
N LEU A 17 -0.70 -11.21 14.75
CA LEU A 17 -0.74 -12.16 13.62
C LEU A 17 0.60 -12.20 12.90
N VAL A 18 1.11 -11.05 12.45
CA VAL A 18 2.40 -10.97 11.76
C VAL A 18 3.54 -11.45 12.67
N GLY A 19 3.55 -11.00 13.93
CA GLY A 19 4.55 -11.41 14.92
C GLY A 19 4.52 -12.90 15.29
N SER A 20 3.42 -13.61 15.00
CA SER A 20 3.30 -15.06 15.26
C SER A 20 4.02 -15.92 14.23
N ASN A 21 4.40 -15.36 13.07
CA ASN A 21 5.05 -16.07 11.99
C ASN A 21 6.43 -15.47 11.67
N PRO A 22 7.49 -15.91 12.36
CA PRO A 22 8.85 -15.40 12.12
C PRO A 22 9.43 -15.82 10.76
N ASP A 23 8.83 -16.81 10.09
CA ASP A 23 9.31 -17.31 8.79
C ASP A 23 8.96 -16.35 7.63
N LEU A 24 8.15 -15.32 7.89
CA LEU A 24 7.84 -14.28 6.91
C LEU A 24 9.08 -13.50 6.47
N SER A 25 9.96 -13.14 7.42
CA SER A 25 11.24 -12.49 7.13
C SER A 25 12.14 -12.41 8.35
N THR A 26 13.45 -12.45 8.13
CA THR A 26 14.47 -12.12 9.15
C THR A 26 14.86 -10.64 9.14
N VAL A 27 14.48 -9.91 8.08
CA VAL A 27 14.84 -8.50 7.80
C VAL A 27 13.66 -7.55 8.05
N VAL A 28 12.47 -7.92 7.60
CA VAL A 28 11.24 -7.13 7.76
C VAL A 28 10.47 -7.63 8.98
N ARG A 29 10.10 -6.71 9.88
CA ARG A 29 9.45 -7.01 11.15
C ARG A 29 8.31 -6.02 11.43
N VAL A 30 7.59 -6.29 12.51
CA VAL A 30 6.62 -5.37 13.09
C VAL A 30 6.99 -5.08 14.55
N PRO A 31 6.55 -3.96 15.14
CA PRO A 31 6.71 -3.71 16.56
C PRO A 31 6.13 -4.86 17.40
N ARG A 32 6.87 -5.31 18.41
CA ARG A 32 6.38 -6.34 19.32
C ARG A 32 5.36 -5.72 20.28
N VAL A 33 4.19 -6.32 20.35
CA VAL A 33 3.15 -5.99 21.34
C VAL A 33 3.60 -6.40 22.74
N HIS A 34 3.53 -5.46 23.69
CA HIS A 34 3.77 -5.69 25.11
C HIS A 34 2.49 -5.81 25.92
N ALA A 35 1.53 -4.93 25.66
CA ALA A 35 0.23 -4.93 26.31
C ALA A 35 -0.81 -4.26 25.40
N TYR A 36 -2.07 -4.62 25.59
CA TYR A 36 -3.19 -3.99 24.92
C TYR A 36 -4.38 -3.94 25.89
N ASP A 37 -4.95 -2.74 26.07
CA ASP A 37 -6.15 -2.52 26.88
C ASP A 37 -7.35 -2.34 25.95
N PRO A 38 -8.29 -3.31 25.91
CA PRO A 38 -9.47 -3.24 25.05
C PRO A 38 -10.52 -2.23 25.55
N HIS A 39 -10.47 -1.78 26.81
CA HIS A 39 -11.43 -0.79 27.31
C HIS A 39 -11.06 0.62 26.85
N THR A 40 -9.77 0.92 26.79
CA THR A 40 -9.27 2.23 26.36
C THR A 40 -8.65 2.21 24.96
N HIS A 41 -8.73 1.08 24.25
CA HIS A 41 -8.13 0.87 22.92
C HIS A 41 -6.65 1.29 22.88
N THR A 42 -5.90 0.98 23.95
CA THR A 42 -4.53 1.46 24.14
C THR A 42 -3.53 0.33 23.90
N LEU A 43 -2.63 0.54 22.93
CA LEU A 43 -1.58 -0.40 22.57
C LEU A 43 -0.23 0.05 23.11
N ILE A 44 0.46 -0.84 23.84
CA ILE A 44 1.85 -0.66 24.27
C ILE A 44 2.70 -1.64 23.46
N MET A 45 3.64 -1.11 22.68
CA MET A 45 4.51 -1.89 21.80
C MET A 45 5.96 -1.41 21.87
N SER A 46 6.87 -2.20 21.30
CA SER A 46 8.30 -1.85 21.29
C SER A 46 8.57 -0.59 20.47
N ASP A 47 9.40 0.29 21.02
CA ASP A 47 10.06 1.33 20.25
C ASP A 47 11.13 0.70 19.35
N VAL A 48 11.15 1.08 18.07
CA VAL A 48 12.03 0.52 17.04
C VAL A 48 13.19 1.47 16.70
N ALA A 49 13.37 2.53 17.49
CA ALA A 49 14.49 3.46 17.36
C ALA A 49 15.87 2.80 17.62
N PRO A 50 16.94 3.30 16.99
CA PRO A 50 16.97 4.44 16.05
C PRO A 50 16.56 4.04 14.62
N TYR A 51 15.71 4.85 13.99
CA TYR A 51 15.20 4.61 12.64
C TYR A 51 15.13 5.91 11.82
N GLN A 52 14.92 5.74 10.52
CA GLN A 52 14.47 6.78 9.60
C GLN A 52 13.31 6.27 8.74
N LEU A 53 12.48 7.17 8.22
CA LEU A 53 11.41 6.80 7.28
C LEU A 53 12.03 6.24 5.99
N LEU A 54 11.34 5.31 5.32
CA LEU A 54 11.79 4.79 4.03
C LEU A 54 11.93 5.93 3.00
N SER A 55 11.01 6.89 3.02
CA SER A 55 11.06 8.08 2.14
C SER A 55 12.35 8.90 2.30
N THR A 56 12.90 8.97 3.51
CA THR A 56 14.21 9.59 3.79
C THR A 56 15.36 8.66 3.37
N ALA A 57 15.31 7.39 3.76
CA ALA A 57 16.37 6.43 3.46
C ALA A 57 16.64 6.29 1.95
N LEU A 58 15.59 6.34 1.13
CA LEU A 58 15.70 6.24 -0.33
C LEU A 58 16.38 7.44 -0.97
N GLN A 59 16.36 8.61 -0.34
CA GLN A 59 17.03 9.81 -0.87
C GLN A 59 18.56 9.74 -0.72
N GLU A 60 19.02 8.98 0.27
CA GLU A 60 20.43 8.85 0.63
C GLU A 60 21.06 7.54 0.13
N ALA A 61 20.23 6.54 -0.19
CA ALA A 61 20.66 5.21 -0.58
C ALA A 61 21.32 5.17 -1.98
N ASP A 62 22.35 4.34 -2.10
CA ASP A 62 22.81 3.85 -3.39
C ASP A 62 21.86 2.77 -3.95
N ASP A 63 22.03 2.45 -5.23
CA ASP A 63 21.13 1.51 -5.91
C ASP A 63 21.24 0.10 -5.31
N GLU A 64 22.40 -0.30 -4.79
CA GLU A 64 22.58 -1.61 -4.13
C GLU A 64 21.71 -1.71 -2.87
N ARG A 65 21.69 -0.66 -2.04
CA ARG A 65 20.84 -0.60 -0.85
C ARG A 65 19.36 -0.55 -1.22
N VAL A 66 18.99 0.20 -2.26
CA VAL A 66 17.60 0.23 -2.75
C VAL A 66 17.15 -1.16 -3.23
N VAL A 67 18.00 -1.89 -3.97
CA VAL A 67 17.73 -3.27 -4.41
C VAL A 67 17.45 -4.18 -3.21
N LYS A 68 18.30 -4.12 -2.17
CA LYS A 68 18.11 -4.93 -0.95
C LYS A 68 16.80 -4.60 -0.22
N ILE A 69 16.45 -3.31 -0.15
CA ILE A 69 15.18 -2.86 0.47
C ILE A 69 13.99 -3.36 -0.35
N GLY A 70 13.99 -3.14 -1.66
CA GLY A 70 12.91 -3.57 -2.56
C GLY A 70 12.69 -5.07 -2.48
N HIS A 71 13.76 -5.87 -2.58
CA HIS A 71 13.70 -7.32 -2.45
C HIS A 71 13.12 -7.75 -1.09
N ALA A 72 13.63 -7.21 0.02
CA ALA A 72 13.18 -7.60 1.36
C ALA A 72 11.69 -7.30 1.59
N LEU A 73 11.22 -6.13 1.15
CA LEU A 73 9.80 -5.74 1.23
C LEU A 73 8.92 -6.60 0.34
N GLY A 74 9.35 -6.86 -0.90
CA GLY A 74 8.62 -7.69 -1.86
C GLY A 74 8.48 -9.14 -1.39
N GLU A 75 9.58 -9.73 -0.90
CA GLU A 75 9.60 -11.07 -0.33
C GLU A 75 8.67 -11.17 0.88
N PHE A 76 8.75 -10.20 1.81
CA PHE A 76 7.90 -10.18 3.00
C PHE A 76 6.41 -10.08 2.63
N MET A 77 6.04 -9.09 1.80
CA MET A 77 4.64 -8.89 1.42
C MET A 77 4.09 -10.05 0.60
N GLY A 78 4.88 -10.62 -0.32
CA GLY A 78 4.50 -11.80 -1.10
C GLY A 78 4.24 -13.01 -0.22
N LYS A 79 5.14 -13.29 0.74
CA LYS A 79 4.95 -14.38 1.72
C LYS A 79 3.75 -14.12 2.64
N PHE A 80 3.58 -12.89 3.11
CA PHE A 80 2.48 -12.52 4.00
C PHE A 80 1.12 -12.70 3.32
N HIS A 81 0.95 -12.18 2.10
CA HIS A 81 -0.27 -12.37 1.32
C HIS A 81 -0.50 -13.84 0.98
N LYS A 82 0.56 -14.57 0.58
CA LYS A 82 0.46 -16.00 0.29
C LYS A 82 0.01 -16.77 1.53
N TRP A 83 0.62 -16.52 2.69
CA TRP A 83 0.28 -17.19 3.93
C TRP A 83 -1.15 -16.88 4.40
N THR A 84 -1.53 -15.61 4.37
CA THR A 84 -2.88 -15.18 4.78
C THR A 84 -3.97 -15.58 3.80
N SER A 85 -3.62 -16.03 2.58
CA SER A 85 -4.57 -16.65 1.64
C SER A 85 -4.91 -18.11 1.96
N LEU A 86 -4.11 -18.80 2.77
CA LEU A 86 -4.28 -20.22 3.04
C LEU A 86 -5.59 -20.50 3.80
N PRO A 87 -6.23 -21.67 3.62
CA PRO A 87 -7.47 -22.02 4.31
C PRO A 87 -7.41 -21.90 5.83
N GLU A 88 -6.24 -22.18 6.43
CA GLU A 88 -5.98 -22.08 7.87
C GLU A 88 -6.16 -20.66 8.40
N GLN A 89 -5.99 -19.65 7.54
CA GLN A 89 -6.17 -18.23 7.88
C GLN A 89 -7.58 -17.71 7.59
N ALA A 90 -8.54 -18.58 7.23
CA ALA A 90 -9.91 -18.16 6.92
C ALA A 90 -10.57 -17.42 8.10
N GLY A 91 -10.36 -17.88 9.33
CA GLY A 91 -10.89 -17.20 10.53
C GLY A 91 -10.32 -15.79 10.71
N ALA A 92 -9.00 -15.63 10.51
CA ALA A 92 -8.38 -14.31 10.53
C ALA A 92 -8.93 -13.42 9.41
N ARG A 93 -9.05 -13.93 8.18
CA ARG A 93 -9.66 -13.17 7.08
C ARG A 93 -11.10 -12.74 7.38
N SER A 94 -11.92 -13.60 7.97
CA SER A 94 -13.27 -13.22 8.40
C SER A 94 -13.25 -12.09 9.43
N ARG A 95 -12.35 -12.17 10.42
CA ARG A 95 -12.18 -11.11 11.42
C ARG A 95 -11.74 -9.79 10.79
N PHE A 96 -10.75 -9.78 9.90
CA PHE A 96 -10.26 -8.57 9.24
C PHE A 96 -11.22 -7.98 8.20
N LEU A 97 -12.30 -8.68 7.80
CA LEU A 97 -13.41 -8.07 7.03
C LEU A 97 -14.28 -7.14 7.90
N GLU A 98 -14.26 -7.33 9.21
CA GLU A 98 -15.04 -6.54 10.17
C GLU A 98 -14.43 -5.16 10.45
N ASN A 99 -13.21 -4.87 9.96
CA ASN A 99 -12.59 -3.54 10.09
C ASN A 99 -13.30 -2.52 9.19
N THR A 100 -14.47 -2.05 9.62
CA THR A 100 -15.30 -1.09 8.89
C THR A 100 -14.62 0.26 8.75
N THR A 101 -13.76 0.65 9.69
CA THR A 101 -12.94 1.86 9.56
C THR A 101 -12.06 1.79 8.32
N SER A 102 -11.36 0.68 8.10
CA SER A 102 -10.58 0.51 6.88
C SER A 102 -11.45 0.35 5.63
N ARG A 103 -12.43 -0.57 5.71
CA ARG A 103 -13.21 -1.04 4.57
C ARG A 103 -14.23 -0.02 4.04
N VAL A 104 -14.76 0.84 4.92
CA VAL A 104 -15.80 1.81 4.60
C VAL A 104 -15.27 3.22 4.69
N ASP A 105 -14.79 3.65 5.87
CA ASP A 105 -14.44 5.05 6.10
C ASP A 105 -13.17 5.47 5.33
N VAL A 106 -12.08 4.73 5.51
CA VAL A 106 -10.80 5.01 4.84
C VAL A 106 -10.95 4.80 3.34
N LEU A 107 -11.45 3.64 2.90
CA LEU A 107 -11.65 3.35 1.48
C LEU A 107 -12.55 4.40 0.79
N GLY A 108 -13.66 4.77 1.42
CA GLY A 108 -14.57 5.81 0.92
C GLY A 108 -13.88 7.17 0.83
N LEU A 109 -13.10 7.55 1.84
CA LEU A 109 -12.30 8.78 1.80
C LEU A 109 -11.28 8.74 0.66
N ARG A 110 -10.58 7.62 0.45
CA ARG A 110 -9.59 7.48 -0.65
C ARG A 110 -10.24 7.76 -2.01
N TRP A 111 -11.42 7.18 -2.25
CA TRP A 111 -12.19 7.44 -3.47
C TRP A 111 -12.69 8.89 -3.58
N GLN A 112 -13.20 9.47 -2.49
CA GLN A 112 -13.65 10.86 -2.50
C GLN A 112 -12.49 11.83 -2.83
N ILE A 113 -11.30 11.59 -2.28
CA ILE A 113 -10.10 12.37 -2.62
C ILE A 113 -9.76 12.18 -4.11
N ALA A 114 -9.81 10.95 -4.63
CA ALA A 114 -9.53 10.66 -6.04
C ALA A 114 -10.50 11.40 -6.98
N LEU A 115 -11.80 11.36 -6.70
CA LEU A 115 -12.82 12.08 -7.50
C LEU A 115 -12.64 13.60 -7.39
N ALA A 116 -12.35 14.12 -6.20
CA ALA A 116 -12.08 15.53 -6.00
C ALA A 116 -10.82 16.00 -6.76
N ALA A 117 -9.77 15.18 -6.79
CA ALA A 117 -8.58 15.45 -7.59
C ALA A 117 -8.89 15.40 -9.09
N ALA A 118 -9.63 14.39 -9.57
CA ALA A 118 -10.03 14.30 -10.97
C ALA A 118 -10.76 15.56 -11.44
N LYS A 119 -11.68 16.07 -10.62
CA LYS A 119 -12.36 17.35 -10.84
C LYS A 119 -11.39 18.54 -10.82
N LYS A 120 -10.53 18.63 -9.80
CA LYS A 120 -9.55 19.72 -9.65
C LYS A 120 -8.65 19.85 -10.89
N TYR A 121 -8.18 18.73 -11.44
CA TYR A 121 -7.27 18.69 -12.58
C TYR A 121 -7.98 18.63 -13.95
N GLY A 122 -9.32 18.68 -13.98
CA GLY A 122 -10.09 18.64 -15.24
C GLY A 122 -10.02 17.32 -15.99
N VAL A 123 -9.76 16.22 -15.27
CA VAL A 123 -9.62 14.86 -15.83
C VAL A 123 -10.77 13.93 -15.45
N GLU A 124 -11.82 14.45 -14.83
CA GLU A 124 -13.03 13.69 -14.49
C GLU A 124 -13.67 13.03 -15.72
N ARG A 125 -14.27 11.86 -15.50
CA ARG A 125 -14.99 11.07 -16.52
C ARG A 125 -16.30 10.57 -15.92
N ALA A 126 -17.33 10.45 -16.74
CA ALA A 126 -18.65 10.03 -16.29
C ALA A 126 -18.65 8.62 -15.65
N TRP A 127 -17.80 7.70 -16.14
CA TRP A 127 -17.68 6.33 -15.63
C TRP A 127 -16.96 6.21 -14.28
N MET A 128 -16.36 7.29 -13.75
CA MET A 128 -15.62 7.23 -12.49
C MET A 128 -16.54 7.00 -11.30
N GLU A 129 -17.79 7.46 -11.36
CA GLU A 129 -18.79 7.20 -10.33
C GLU A 129 -19.11 5.69 -10.24
N ASP A 130 -19.26 5.04 -11.40
CA ASP A 130 -19.49 3.59 -11.46
C ASP A 130 -18.28 2.81 -10.92
N MET A 131 -17.06 3.27 -11.21
CA MET A 131 -15.85 2.68 -10.65
C MET A 131 -15.73 2.88 -9.14
N TYR A 132 -16.15 4.02 -8.61
CA TYR A 132 -16.24 4.25 -7.18
C TYR A 132 -17.19 3.25 -6.53
N LEU A 133 -18.41 3.10 -7.05
CA LEU A 133 -19.40 2.16 -6.51
C LEU A 133 -18.88 0.70 -6.58
N ALA A 134 -18.29 0.31 -7.71
CA ALA A 134 -17.67 -1.01 -7.87
C ALA A 134 -16.50 -1.22 -6.89
N GLY A 135 -15.67 -0.19 -6.66
CA GLY A 135 -14.56 -0.24 -5.71
C GLY A 135 -15.02 -0.34 -4.26
N MET A 136 -16.13 0.29 -3.89
CA MET A 136 -16.74 0.14 -2.56
C MET A 136 -17.28 -1.28 -2.38
N GLN A 137 -17.91 -1.85 -3.40
CA GLN A 137 -18.40 -3.23 -3.37
C GLN A 137 -17.25 -4.25 -3.33
N ASP A 138 -16.18 -4.06 -4.10
CA ASP A 138 -14.99 -4.91 -4.06
C ASP A 138 -14.38 -4.96 -2.66
N GLY A 139 -14.42 -3.83 -1.94
CA GLY A 139 -13.98 -3.72 -0.56
C GLY A 139 -14.70 -4.66 0.41
N GLU A 140 -15.89 -5.18 0.08
CA GLU A 140 -16.67 -6.12 0.91
C GLU A 140 -16.13 -7.55 0.91
N SER A 141 -15.09 -7.83 0.10
CA SER A 141 -14.49 -9.15 -0.01
C SER A 141 -12.97 -9.08 -0.12
N GLY A 142 -12.31 -10.23 -0.04
CA GLY A 142 -10.88 -10.32 -0.23
C GLY A 142 -10.36 -11.74 -0.11
N THR A 143 -9.13 -11.93 -0.56
CA THR A 143 -8.46 -13.23 -0.61
C THR A 143 -7.28 -13.31 0.36
N VAL A 144 -6.77 -12.17 0.82
CA VAL A 144 -5.62 -12.05 1.72
C VAL A 144 -5.90 -11.00 2.79
N ILE A 145 -5.08 -10.97 3.84
CA ILE A 145 -5.05 -9.82 4.76
C ILE A 145 -4.02 -8.85 4.21
N CYS A 146 -4.43 -7.60 3.99
CA CYS A 146 -3.59 -6.49 3.57
C CYS A 146 -3.27 -5.60 4.78
N MET A 147 -2.11 -4.96 4.77
CA MET A 147 -1.76 -3.88 5.69
C MET A 147 -2.64 -2.64 5.44
N ALA A 148 -3.06 -2.44 4.18
CA ALA A 148 -4.00 -1.45 3.65
C ALA A 148 -3.54 0.02 3.68
N ASP A 149 -2.49 0.35 4.44
CA ASP A 149 -1.78 1.64 4.39
C ASP A 149 -0.28 1.41 4.14
N PHE A 150 0.04 0.58 3.14
CA PHE A 150 1.40 0.17 2.83
C PHE A 150 2.13 1.21 1.95
N TRP A 151 2.65 2.27 2.58
CA TRP A 151 3.42 3.33 1.94
C TRP A 151 4.64 3.74 2.77
N PHE A 152 5.48 4.63 2.21
CA PHE A 152 6.83 4.86 2.73
C PHE A 152 6.90 5.42 4.15
N ASP A 153 5.91 6.18 4.60
CA ASP A 153 5.94 6.77 5.94
C ASP A 153 5.50 5.79 7.04
N ASN A 154 4.94 4.63 6.67
CA ASN A 154 4.67 3.51 7.58
C ASN A 154 5.78 2.44 7.56
N ILE A 155 6.89 2.73 6.88
CA ILE A 155 8.03 1.82 6.75
C ILE A 155 9.26 2.51 7.32
N LEU A 156 9.80 1.93 8.38
CA LEU A 156 10.95 2.44 9.12
C LEU A 156 12.18 1.60 8.80
N ILE A 157 13.30 2.26 8.49
CA ILE A 157 14.59 1.63 8.22
C ILE A 157 15.50 1.89 9.42
N SER A 158 16.01 0.82 10.03
CA SER A 158 17.01 0.94 11.10
C SER A 158 18.23 1.72 10.60
N THR A 159 18.69 2.68 11.41
CA THR A 159 19.94 3.40 11.15
C THR A 159 21.14 2.77 11.85
N ALA A 160 20.91 1.70 12.61
CA ALA A 160 21.95 0.94 13.31
C ALA A 160 22.10 -0.48 12.73
N GLY A 161 23.35 -0.90 12.56
CA GLY A 161 23.71 -2.26 12.17
C GLY A 161 23.31 -2.63 10.73
N ASP A 162 23.03 -3.93 10.54
CA ASP A 162 22.56 -4.47 9.27
C ASP A 162 21.15 -3.97 8.92
N LEU A 163 20.76 -4.13 7.65
CA LEU A 163 19.43 -3.74 7.19
C LEU A 163 18.35 -4.45 8.02
N GLN A 164 17.54 -3.64 8.71
CA GLN A 164 16.31 -4.05 9.38
C GLN A 164 15.21 -3.06 9.00
N ILE A 165 14.03 -3.58 8.73
CA ILE A 165 12.87 -2.83 8.27
C ILE A 165 11.71 -3.12 9.22
N TYR A 166 11.00 -2.08 9.64
CA TYR A 166 9.79 -2.21 10.46
C TYR A 166 8.60 -1.62 9.72
N ILE A 167 7.52 -2.38 9.60
CA ILE A 167 6.24 -1.89 9.10
C ILE A 167 5.36 -1.60 10.30
N VAL A 168 4.89 -0.36 10.41
CA VAL A 168 4.09 0.16 11.54
C VAL A 168 2.70 0.59 11.07
N ASP A 169 1.85 1.03 12.00
CA ASP A 169 0.53 1.63 11.71
C ASP A 169 -0.45 0.68 11.01
N TRP A 170 -0.63 -0.52 11.59
CA TRP A 170 -1.50 -1.57 11.04
C TRP A 170 -2.99 -1.37 11.36
N GLU A 171 -3.41 -0.19 11.82
CA GLU A 171 -4.79 0.09 12.26
C GLU A 171 -5.82 -0.04 11.13
N THR A 172 -5.38 0.08 9.88
CA THR A 172 -6.22 -0.11 8.69
C THR A 172 -6.14 -1.51 8.10
N ALA A 173 -5.40 -2.44 8.72
CA ALA A 173 -5.30 -3.80 8.21
C ALA A 173 -6.70 -4.41 8.00
N ARG A 174 -6.89 -5.04 6.84
CA ARG A 174 -8.18 -5.63 6.46
C ARG A 174 -8.02 -6.75 5.46
N THR A 175 -9.05 -7.56 5.33
CA THR A 175 -9.13 -8.53 4.24
C THR A 175 -9.50 -7.80 2.95
N ALA A 176 -8.70 -8.02 1.91
CA ALA A 176 -8.87 -7.39 0.60
C ALA A 176 -8.17 -8.23 -0.48
N ARG A 177 -8.11 -7.70 -1.70
CA ARG A 177 -7.22 -8.21 -2.74
C ARG A 177 -5.79 -7.70 -2.50
N PRO A 178 -4.76 -8.51 -2.79
CA PRO A 178 -3.35 -8.14 -2.55
C PRO A 178 -2.90 -6.87 -3.27
N GLU A 179 -3.53 -6.55 -4.40
CA GLU A 179 -3.28 -5.37 -5.22
C GLU A 179 -3.48 -4.07 -4.43
N LEU A 180 -4.28 -4.08 -3.36
CA LEU A 180 -4.47 -2.91 -2.50
C LEU A 180 -3.14 -2.38 -1.95
N ASP A 181 -2.31 -3.25 -1.39
CA ASP A 181 -1.02 -2.84 -0.81
C ASP A 181 0.00 -2.55 -1.88
N VAL A 182 0.08 -3.41 -2.89
CA VAL A 182 1.06 -3.26 -3.97
C VAL A 182 0.84 -1.96 -4.76
N ALA A 183 -0.42 -1.59 -5.02
CA ALA A 183 -0.76 -0.34 -5.69
C ALA A 183 -0.45 0.90 -4.87
N HIS A 184 -0.69 0.83 -3.57
CA HIS A 184 -0.38 1.94 -2.68
C HIS A 184 1.13 2.20 -2.63
N PHE A 185 1.92 1.12 -2.53
CA PHE A 185 3.38 1.17 -2.58
C PHE A 185 3.91 1.65 -3.94
N ALA A 186 3.35 1.16 -5.05
CA ALA A 186 3.71 1.60 -6.40
C ALA A 186 3.44 3.10 -6.61
N THR A 187 2.31 3.60 -6.10
CA THR A 187 1.97 5.03 -6.12
C THR A 187 2.97 5.85 -5.31
N ALA A 188 3.36 5.38 -4.12
CA ALA A 188 4.36 6.03 -3.30
C ALA A 188 5.73 6.10 -4.01
N ALA A 189 6.16 4.99 -4.60
CA ALA A 189 7.41 4.93 -5.35
C ALA A 189 7.40 5.86 -6.56
N TYR A 190 6.34 5.81 -7.37
CA TYR A 190 6.24 6.62 -8.58
C TYR A 190 6.20 8.11 -8.24
N SER A 191 5.42 8.51 -7.24
CA SER A 191 5.37 9.92 -6.81
C SER A 191 6.72 10.40 -6.25
N LEU A 192 7.51 9.55 -5.59
CA LEU A 192 8.84 9.92 -5.11
C LEU A 192 9.82 10.14 -6.28
N VAL A 193 9.75 9.35 -7.35
CA VAL A 193 10.60 9.51 -8.54
C VAL A 193 10.48 10.93 -9.14
N HIS A 194 9.29 11.53 -9.09
CA HIS A 194 9.03 12.89 -9.59
C HIS A 194 9.71 14.02 -8.81
N VAL A 195 10.29 13.72 -7.65
CA VAL A 195 10.98 14.71 -6.81
C VAL A 195 12.39 14.30 -6.39
N HIS A 196 12.78 13.05 -6.63
CA HIS A 196 14.11 12.54 -6.31
C HIS A 196 14.85 12.04 -7.56
N ARG A 197 14.80 10.73 -7.84
CA ARG A 197 15.39 10.09 -9.02
C ARG A 197 14.70 8.76 -9.29
N HIS A 198 14.87 8.23 -10.49
CA HIS A 198 14.47 6.85 -10.79
C HIS A 198 15.36 5.87 -10.03
N ILE A 199 14.77 4.93 -9.31
CA ILE A 199 15.47 3.95 -8.46
C ILE A 199 14.89 2.55 -8.69
N PRO A 200 15.67 1.46 -8.50
CA PRO A 200 15.23 0.09 -8.79
C PRO A 200 14.27 -0.51 -7.75
N LEU A 201 13.64 0.31 -6.90
CA LEU A 201 12.83 -0.16 -5.76
C LEU A 201 11.66 -1.04 -6.20
N MET A 202 10.85 -0.55 -7.15
CA MET A 202 9.62 -1.24 -7.55
C MET A 202 9.90 -2.48 -8.40
N SER A 203 10.86 -2.43 -9.33
CA SER A 203 11.28 -3.60 -10.09
C SER A 203 11.75 -4.74 -9.19
N GLU A 204 12.59 -4.46 -8.19
CA GLU A 204 13.03 -5.51 -7.25
C GLU A 204 11.93 -5.94 -6.29
N PHE A 205 11.07 -5.03 -5.84
CA PHE A 205 9.89 -5.37 -5.03
C PHE A 205 8.97 -6.35 -5.77
N ILE A 206 8.54 -6.02 -6.99
CA ILE A 206 7.59 -6.86 -7.74
C ILE A 206 8.23 -8.21 -8.08
N LYS A 207 9.50 -8.22 -8.47
CA LYS A 207 10.24 -9.46 -8.77
C LYS A 207 10.24 -10.41 -7.57
N ALA A 208 10.54 -9.92 -6.37
CA ALA A 208 10.51 -10.74 -5.16
C ALA A 208 9.09 -11.14 -4.74
N TYR A 209 8.12 -10.21 -4.86
CA TYR A 209 6.72 -10.46 -4.54
C TYR A 209 6.11 -11.59 -5.40
N LYS A 210 6.34 -11.54 -6.72
CA LYS A 210 5.77 -12.49 -7.69
C LYS A 210 6.27 -13.93 -7.55
N VAL A 211 7.35 -14.16 -6.79
CA VAL A 211 7.76 -15.53 -6.42
C VAL A 211 6.69 -16.23 -5.59
N HIS A 212 5.86 -15.48 -4.86
CA HIS A 212 4.91 -16.02 -3.90
C HIS A 212 3.45 -15.84 -4.31
N MET A 213 3.14 -14.76 -5.02
CA MET A 213 1.78 -14.31 -5.31
C MET A 213 1.67 -13.64 -6.67
N ASP A 214 0.66 -14.04 -7.44
CA ASP A 214 0.27 -13.34 -8.67
C ASP A 214 -0.59 -12.10 -8.34
N LEU A 215 -0.63 -11.18 -9.29
CA LEU A 215 -1.45 -9.96 -9.22
C LEU A 215 -2.35 -9.90 -10.46
N ASP A 216 -3.61 -9.56 -10.25
CA ASP A 216 -4.58 -9.26 -11.30
C ASP A 216 -4.32 -7.85 -11.87
N GLU A 217 -4.03 -7.78 -13.17
CA GLU A 217 -3.64 -6.54 -13.84
C GLU A 217 -4.72 -5.45 -13.74
N MET A 218 -6.00 -5.84 -13.83
CA MET A 218 -7.13 -4.89 -13.85
C MET A 218 -7.45 -4.36 -12.45
N SER A 219 -7.42 -5.23 -11.44
CA SER A 219 -7.52 -4.85 -10.04
C SER A 219 -6.37 -3.92 -9.66
N MET A 220 -5.15 -4.26 -10.07
CA MET A 220 -3.99 -3.42 -9.84
C MET A 220 -4.14 -2.03 -10.46
N ALA A 221 -4.59 -1.95 -11.71
CA ALA A 221 -4.86 -0.69 -12.38
C ALA A 221 -5.95 0.13 -11.68
N THR A 222 -7.00 -0.52 -11.17
CA THR A 222 -8.06 0.14 -10.39
C THR A 222 -7.50 0.74 -9.10
N HIS A 223 -6.76 -0.03 -8.33
CA HIS A 223 -6.17 0.44 -7.06
C HIS A 223 -5.12 1.53 -7.28
N ALA A 224 -4.21 1.34 -8.23
CA ALA A 224 -3.16 2.31 -8.53
C ALA A 224 -3.72 3.59 -9.15
N GLY A 225 -4.74 3.48 -10.02
CA GLY A 225 -5.41 4.64 -10.60
C GLY A 225 -6.08 5.52 -9.55
N ARG A 226 -6.81 4.90 -8.61
CA ARG A 226 -7.39 5.59 -7.45
C ARG A 226 -6.30 6.21 -6.57
N ASP A 227 -5.23 5.49 -6.28
CA ASP A 227 -4.19 5.96 -5.37
C ASP A 227 -3.35 7.09 -5.98
N MET A 228 -3.08 7.04 -7.29
CA MET A 228 -2.44 8.13 -8.04
C MET A 228 -3.27 9.41 -8.02
N LEU A 229 -4.60 9.30 -8.20
CA LEU A 229 -5.51 10.44 -8.10
C LEU A 229 -5.68 10.95 -6.66
N SER A 230 -5.56 10.07 -5.66
CA SER A 230 -5.67 10.46 -4.26
C SER A 230 -4.30 10.81 -3.67
N PHE A 231 -3.59 9.84 -3.11
CA PHE A 231 -2.33 10.06 -2.41
C PHE A 231 -1.18 10.49 -3.31
N GLY A 232 -1.14 10.06 -4.57
CA GLY A 232 -0.09 10.44 -5.52
C GLY A 232 0.09 11.96 -5.64
N VAL A 233 -0.98 12.74 -5.47
CA VAL A 233 -0.96 14.22 -5.55
C VAL A 233 -0.92 14.94 -4.19
N VAL A 234 -1.02 14.20 -3.06
CA VAL A 234 -1.05 14.79 -1.70
C VAL A 234 -0.03 14.19 -0.71
N MET A 235 0.76 13.20 -1.11
CA MET A 235 1.84 12.66 -0.26
C MET A 235 2.83 13.76 0.16
N PRO A 236 3.50 13.64 1.32
CA PRO A 236 4.31 14.70 1.91
C PRO A 236 5.38 15.31 0.97
N TRP A 237 5.99 14.48 0.12
CA TRP A 237 7.00 14.91 -0.85
C TRP A 237 6.41 15.54 -2.13
N ILE A 238 5.12 15.36 -2.40
CA ILE A 238 4.41 15.97 -3.55
C ILE A 238 3.53 17.15 -3.17
N ARG A 239 2.91 17.17 -1.98
CA ARG A 239 1.82 18.11 -1.65
C ARG A 239 2.18 19.60 -1.78
N HIS A 240 3.45 19.94 -1.61
CA HIS A 240 3.96 21.31 -1.73
C HIS A 240 4.47 21.67 -3.14
N ARG A 241 4.49 20.71 -4.07
CA ARG A 241 4.95 20.91 -5.44
C ARG A 241 3.89 21.63 -6.28
N ASP A 242 4.34 22.26 -7.36
CA ASP A 242 3.47 22.94 -8.30
C ASP A 242 2.55 21.97 -9.04
N GLU A 243 1.46 22.53 -9.59
CA GLU A 243 0.47 21.77 -10.34
C GLU A 243 1.08 21.10 -11.59
N SER A 244 2.19 21.63 -12.14
CA SER A 244 2.93 21.01 -13.24
C SER A 244 3.52 19.63 -12.90
N VAL A 245 3.72 19.33 -11.62
CA VAL A 245 4.16 18.00 -11.14
C VAL A 245 2.94 17.12 -10.82
N LYS A 246 1.91 17.70 -10.21
CA LYS A 246 0.72 16.96 -9.75
C LYS A 246 -0.23 16.57 -10.89
N GLN A 247 -0.38 17.43 -11.91
CA GLN A 247 -1.30 17.19 -13.02
C GLN A 247 -0.91 15.96 -13.85
N PRO A 248 0.36 15.73 -14.21
CA PRO A 248 0.78 14.48 -14.85
C PRO A 248 0.50 13.23 -14.00
N ILE A 249 0.70 13.31 -12.68
CA ILE A 249 0.38 12.21 -11.75
C ILE A 249 -1.13 11.92 -11.76
N ALA A 250 -1.97 12.95 -11.69
CA ALA A 250 -3.42 12.78 -11.78
C ALA A 250 -3.85 12.18 -13.14
N GLN A 251 -3.25 12.65 -14.23
CA GLN A 251 -3.51 12.15 -15.58
C GLN A 251 -3.20 10.65 -15.71
N LEU A 252 -2.06 10.20 -15.17
CA LEU A 252 -1.71 8.78 -15.13
C LEU A 252 -2.69 7.94 -14.32
N GLY A 253 -3.23 8.50 -13.22
CA GLY A 253 -4.27 7.84 -12.44
C GLY A 253 -5.55 7.60 -13.26
N VAL A 254 -5.98 8.58 -14.06
CA VAL A 254 -7.13 8.42 -14.97
C VAL A 254 -6.86 7.40 -16.06
N GLU A 255 -5.67 7.40 -16.66
CA GLU A 255 -5.28 6.42 -17.68
C GLU A 255 -5.33 4.98 -17.15
N LEU A 256 -4.90 4.76 -15.91
CA LEU A 256 -5.00 3.45 -15.26
C LEU A 256 -6.46 3.05 -15.01
N LEU A 257 -7.29 3.96 -14.50
CA LEU A 257 -8.71 3.69 -14.29
C LEU A 257 -9.44 3.44 -15.62
N GLU A 258 -9.13 4.19 -16.66
CA GLU A 258 -9.70 4.02 -18.00
C GLU A 258 -9.34 2.65 -18.58
N ALA A 259 -8.06 2.28 -18.52
CA ALA A 259 -7.61 0.98 -18.98
C ALA A 259 -8.25 -0.19 -18.19
N ALA A 260 -8.44 -0.04 -16.87
CA ALA A 260 -9.17 -1.00 -16.07
C ALA A 260 -10.65 -1.09 -16.47
N HIS A 261 -11.29 0.06 -16.70
CA HIS A 261 -12.70 0.13 -17.10
C HIS A 261 -12.96 -0.50 -18.48
N THR A 262 -12.04 -0.32 -19.43
CA THR A 262 -12.17 -0.85 -20.79
C THR A 262 -11.52 -2.23 -20.99
N GLY A 263 -10.82 -2.75 -19.98
CA GLY A 263 -10.07 -4.01 -20.09
C GLY A 263 -8.85 -3.92 -21.02
N ASP A 264 -8.23 -2.75 -21.15
CA ASP A 264 -7.10 -2.54 -22.06
C ASP A 264 -5.74 -2.87 -21.41
N SER A 265 -5.37 -4.15 -21.40
CA SER A 265 -4.06 -4.60 -20.91
C SER A 265 -2.86 -3.98 -21.66
N GLN A 266 -3.02 -3.51 -22.91
CA GLN A 266 -1.91 -2.89 -23.65
C GLN A 266 -1.66 -1.46 -23.16
N ALA A 267 -2.71 -0.73 -22.79
CA ALA A 267 -2.58 0.57 -22.13
C ALA A 267 -1.87 0.43 -20.78
N LEU A 268 -2.21 -0.60 -19.99
CA LEU A 268 -1.55 -0.86 -18.70
C LEU A 268 -0.04 -1.07 -18.83
N LYS A 269 0.40 -1.84 -19.82
CA LYS A 269 1.83 -2.11 -20.08
C LYS A 269 2.64 -0.87 -20.44
N LYS A 270 1.97 0.16 -20.96
CA LYS A 270 2.60 1.44 -21.34
C LYS A 270 2.58 2.46 -20.20
N ASN A 271 1.77 2.24 -19.16
CA ASN A 271 1.68 3.17 -18.05
C ASN A 271 2.91 3.04 -17.15
N PRO A 272 3.68 4.13 -16.94
CA PRO A 272 4.95 4.07 -16.22
C PRO A 272 4.80 3.74 -14.73
N VAL A 273 3.60 3.90 -14.13
CA VAL A 273 3.35 3.53 -12.73
C VAL A 273 3.41 2.02 -12.54
N LEU A 274 2.95 1.25 -13.53
CA LEU A 274 2.87 -0.21 -13.48
C LEU A 274 3.88 -0.89 -14.41
N ALA A 275 4.76 -0.14 -15.08
CA ALA A 275 5.70 -0.69 -16.06
C ALA A 275 6.55 -1.85 -15.48
N ASP A 276 7.03 -1.70 -14.23
CA ASP A 276 7.82 -2.71 -13.53
C ASP A 276 7.07 -4.04 -13.32
N MET A 277 5.74 -4.04 -13.39
CA MET A 277 4.96 -5.28 -13.31
C MET A 277 5.10 -6.17 -14.52
N PHE A 278 5.50 -5.63 -15.67
CA PHE A 278 5.51 -6.33 -16.95
C PHE A 278 6.92 -6.69 -17.45
N ILE A 279 7.96 -6.34 -16.69
CA ILE A 279 9.37 -6.48 -17.10
C ILE A 279 10.00 -7.80 -16.62
N ILE A 280 9.26 -8.61 -15.85
CA ILE A 280 9.77 -9.81 -15.16
C ILE A 280 9.52 -11.09 -15.97
#